data_AF-A0A314YRH4-F1
#
_entry.id   AF-A0A314YRH4-F1
#
_cell.length_a   1.000
_cell.length_b   1.000
_cell.length_c   1.000
_cell.angle_alpha   90.00
_cell.angle_beta   90.00
_cell.angle_gamma   90.00
#
_symmetry.space_group_name_H-M   'P 1'
#
loop_
_entity.id
_entity.type
_entity.pdbx_description
1 polymer ?
#
loop_
_entity_poly.entity_id
_entity_poly.type
_entity_poly.pdbx_seq_one_letter_code
_entity_poly.pdbx_strand_id
1 'polypeptide(L)'
;MAEPAYTVASDSETTGEEKSSSTFSETAIGIDIGTSQCCVAVWNGSQVELLKNTRNQKMMRSYVTFKDENPSGGVSSQLSNEQDMLSGAAIFNMKRLIGRVDTDPVVHSSKSLPFLVQTLGIGVRPLIAALVNNVWRSTTPEEVVAIFLVELKAMAEIQLKRPIKNVVLTIPASFNRFQLTRIERACAMAGLHVLRLMPEPTAVALLYAQQNTSQNTNTGSEKIALIFNMGAGYCDVAVTATAGGVSQIKALAGSAIGGEDLLQNMMRHLLPDSESLLTSHGLDDIKSVGLLRVATQDAIHSLSSQTTVQVDVDLGNGTKICKVVDRGEFEEITKMCLISVRAS
;
A
#
# COMPACT_ATOMS: atom_id res chain seq x y z
N MET A 1 10.13 4.43 26.18
CA MET A 1 8.84 3.80 26.57
C MET A 1 8.71 2.57 25.71
N ALA A 2 8.75 1.37 26.30
CA ALA A 2 8.66 0.13 25.53
C ALA A 2 7.28 0.05 24.87
N GLU A 3 7.24 -0.22 23.55
CA GLU A 3 6.00 -0.60 22.88
C GLU A 3 5.41 -1.85 23.55
N PRO A 4 4.08 -1.97 23.69
CA PRO A 4 3.49 -3.16 24.25
C PRO A 4 3.85 -4.38 23.39
N ALA A 5 4.32 -5.45 24.03
CA ALA A 5 4.61 -6.70 23.34
C ALA A 5 3.35 -7.21 22.63
N TYR A 6 3.41 -7.34 21.30
CA TYR A 6 2.35 -7.97 20.53
C TYR A 6 2.40 -9.49 20.76
N THR A 7 1.59 -9.96 21.70
CA THR A 7 1.32 -11.39 21.88
C THR A 7 0.14 -11.78 21.02
N VAL A 8 0.35 -12.73 20.12
CA VAL A 8 -0.69 -13.32 19.29
C VAL A 8 -0.97 -14.73 19.81
N ALA A 9 -2.13 -14.93 20.41
CA ALA A 9 -2.62 -16.24 20.81
C ALA A 9 -3.73 -16.68 19.84
N SER A 10 -3.74 -17.96 19.45
CA SER A 10 -4.93 -18.58 18.85
C SER A 10 -5.85 -19.00 19.99
N ASP A 11 -7.06 -18.44 20.06
CA ASP A 11 -8.09 -18.78 21.06
C ASP A 11 -8.71 -20.18 20.81
N SER A 12 -7.89 -21.22 20.70
CA SER A 12 -8.35 -22.61 20.56
C SER A 12 -8.40 -23.36 21.90
N GLU A 13 -8.06 -22.73 23.02
CA GLU A 13 -8.14 -23.33 24.35
C GLU A 13 -8.77 -22.36 25.36
N THR A 14 -10.11 -22.36 25.45
CA THR A 14 -10.79 -21.90 26.67
C THR A 14 -11.86 -22.93 27.06
N THR A 15 -11.48 -23.82 27.98
CA THR A 15 -12.41 -24.62 28.76
C THR A 15 -13.11 -23.73 29.78
N GLY A 16 -14.44 -23.65 29.64
CA GLY A 16 -15.45 -23.39 30.67
C GLY A 16 -15.14 -22.35 31.75
N GLU A 17 -15.63 -21.12 31.54
CA GLU A 17 -16.26 -20.32 32.60
C GLU A 17 -17.18 -19.28 31.93
N GLU A 18 -18.47 -19.32 32.26
CA GLU A 18 -19.50 -18.40 31.78
C GLU A 18 -19.16 -16.96 32.21
N LYS A 19 -18.55 -16.19 31.31
CA LYS A 19 -18.51 -14.73 31.41
C LYS A 19 -19.61 -14.14 30.53
N SER A 20 -20.54 -13.47 31.21
CA SER A 20 -21.58 -12.60 30.66
C SER A 20 -21.18 -11.98 29.32
N SER A 21 -21.95 -12.29 28.28
CA SER A 21 -21.75 -11.81 26.92
C SER A 21 -21.73 -10.28 26.87
N SER A 22 -20.53 -9.68 26.89
CA SER A 22 -20.36 -8.31 26.47
C SER A 22 -20.67 -8.25 24.97
N THR A 23 -21.68 -7.48 24.61
CA THR A 23 -22.19 -7.21 23.26
C THR A 23 -21.15 -6.55 22.36
N PHE A 24 -20.10 -7.27 21.96
CA PHE A 24 -19.35 -6.92 20.74
C PHE A 24 -20.05 -7.55 19.53
N SER A 25 -21.30 -7.15 19.31
CA SER A 25 -22.20 -7.72 18.30
C SER A 25 -22.07 -7.06 16.91
N GLU A 26 -21.14 -6.13 16.73
CA GLU A 26 -20.95 -5.45 15.43
C GLU A 26 -19.79 -6.09 14.66
N THR A 27 -20.07 -6.61 13.47
CA THR A 27 -19.07 -7.21 12.56
C THR A 27 -17.95 -6.21 12.26
N ALA A 28 -16.70 -6.68 12.38
CA ALA A 28 -15.52 -5.94 11.97
C ALA A 28 -14.93 -6.54 10.68
N ILE A 29 -14.32 -5.68 9.86
CA ILE A 29 -13.55 -6.10 8.68
C ILE A 29 -12.06 -5.78 8.88
N GLY A 30 -11.20 -6.61 8.31
CA GLY A 30 -9.78 -6.32 8.15
C GLY A 30 -9.54 -5.65 6.79
N ILE A 31 -8.82 -4.54 6.76
CA ILE A 31 -8.43 -3.88 5.51
C ILE A 31 -6.92 -3.80 5.44
N ASP A 32 -6.36 -4.35 4.36
CA ASP A 32 -4.97 -4.08 3.97
C ASP A 32 -4.96 -2.99 2.91
N ILE A 33 -4.62 -1.76 3.30
CA ILE A 33 -4.45 -0.64 2.37
C ILE A 33 -3.01 -0.67 1.89
N GLY A 34 -2.67 -1.49 0.91
CA GLY A 34 -1.35 -1.43 0.29
C GLY A 34 -1.18 -0.19 -0.59
N THR A 35 0.08 0.12 -0.91
CA THR A 35 0.44 1.30 -1.74
C THR A 35 -0.12 1.19 -3.16
N SER A 36 -0.07 0.00 -3.76
CA SER A 36 -0.56 -0.26 -5.12
C SER A 36 -1.84 -1.09 -5.17
N GLN A 37 -1.98 -2.05 -4.26
CA GLN A 37 -3.14 -2.93 -4.17
C GLN A 37 -3.68 -2.96 -2.75
N CYS A 38 -4.95 -3.28 -2.59
CA CYS A 38 -5.60 -3.49 -1.32
C CYS A 38 -6.42 -4.78 -1.32
N CYS A 39 -6.73 -5.26 -0.13
CA CYS A 39 -7.70 -6.34 0.08
C CYS A 39 -8.56 -6.07 1.32
N VAL A 40 -9.74 -6.69 1.36
CA VAL A 40 -10.65 -6.65 2.51
C VAL A 40 -10.98 -8.07 2.91
N ALA A 41 -10.90 -8.34 4.21
CA ALA A 41 -11.15 -9.64 4.79
C ALA A 41 -12.21 -9.55 5.89
N VAL A 42 -12.94 -10.63 6.10
CA VAL A 42 -13.87 -10.80 7.22
C VAL A 42 -13.62 -12.14 7.90
N TRP A 43 -13.76 -12.18 9.22
CA TRP A 43 -13.83 -13.43 9.96
C TRP A 43 -15.29 -13.88 10.05
N ASN A 44 -15.62 -15.03 9.50
CA ASN A 44 -17.00 -15.53 9.47
C ASN A 44 -17.35 -16.43 10.68
N GLY A 45 -16.45 -16.58 11.64
CA GLY A 45 -16.59 -17.46 12.80
C GLY A 45 -15.70 -18.70 12.76
N SER A 46 -15.31 -19.15 11.56
CA SER A 46 -14.46 -20.34 11.39
C SER A 46 -13.20 -20.09 10.56
N GLN A 47 -13.28 -19.21 9.57
CA GLN A 47 -12.17 -18.90 8.68
C GLN A 47 -12.17 -17.43 8.25
N VAL A 48 -11.01 -16.99 7.78
CA VAL A 48 -10.86 -15.69 7.11
C VAL A 48 -11.36 -15.82 5.67
N GLU A 49 -12.30 -14.97 5.28
CA GLU A 49 -12.79 -14.86 3.91
C GLU A 49 -12.38 -13.51 3.31
N LEU A 50 -11.78 -13.55 2.12
CA LEU A 50 -11.49 -12.34 1.34
C LEU A 50 -12.75 -11.91 0.57
N LEU A 51 -13.14 -10.66 0.79
CA LEU A 51 -14.23 -10.02 0.08
C LEU A 51 -13.83 -9.73 -1.37
N LYS A 52 -14.83 -9.66 -2.23
CA LYS A 52 -14.67 -9.51 -3.67
C LYS A 52 -15.40 -8.25 -4.11
N ASN A 53 -14.79 -7.48 -5.00
CA ASN A 53 -15.50 -6.39 -5.66
C ASN A 53 -16.60 -6.94 -6.59
N THR A 54 -17.34 -6.03 -7.22
CA THR A 54 -18.41 -6.33 -8.19
C THR A 54 -17.93 -7.15 -9.40
N ARG A 55 -16.62 -7.26 -9.60
CA ARG A 55 -15.96 -8.03 -10.67
C ARG A 55 -15.35 -9.34 -10.19
N ASN A 56 -15.71 -9.79 -8.99
CA ASN A 56 -15.24 -11.05 -8.41
C ASN A 56 -13.72 -11.07 -8.12
N GLN A 57 -13.08 -9.89 -8.01
CA GLN A 57 -11.66 -9.74 -7.71
C GLN A 57 -11.45 -9.53 -6.21
N LYS A 58 -10.50 -10.25 -5.61
CA LYS A 58 -10.11 -10.14 -4.19
C LYS A 58 -9.05 -9.07 -3.93
N MET A 59 -8.19 -8.83 -4.91
CA MET A 59 -7.18 -7.77 -4.90
C MET A 59 -7.69 -6.63 -5.77
N MET A 60 -7.70 -5.42 -5.22
CA MET A 60 -8.15 -4.20 -5.89
C MET A 60 -7.01 -3.20 -5.94
N ARG A 61 -6.98 -2.30 -6.93
CA ARG A 61 -5.93 -1.27 -7.00
C ARG A 61 -6.24 -0.11 -6.06
N SER A 62 -5.21 0.42 -5.41
CA SER A 62 -5.29 1.55 -4.48
C SER A 62 -5.19 2.89 -5.21
N TYR A 63 -6.30 3.34 -5.81
CA TYR A 63 -6.38 4.65 -6.46
C TYR A 63 -7.76 5.29 -6.31
N VAL A 64 -7.85 6.60 -6.56
CA VAL A 64 -9.09 7.38 -6.68
C VAL A 64 -9.02 8.20 -7.96
N THR A 65 -10.03 8.08 -8.80
CA THR A 65 -10.19 8.89 -10.02
C THR A 65 -11.14 10.04 -9.75
N PHE A 66 -10.80 11.21 -10.26
CA PHE A 66 -11.63 12.40 -10.20
C PHE A 66 -12.24 12.59 -11.59
N LYS A 67 -13.52 12.21 -11.75
CA LYS A 67 -14.31 12.46 -12.96
C LYS A 67 -15.38 13.48 -12.61
N ASP A 68 -15.36 14.64 -13.25
CA ASP A 68 -16.29 15.74 -12.99
C ASP A 68 -16.41 16.05 -11.49
N GLU A 69 -17.61 16.14 -10.93
CA GLU A 69 -17.84 16.51 -9.52
C GLU A 69 -17.71 15.36 -8.52
N ASN A 70 -17.77 14.11 -8.97
CA ASN A 70 -17.84 12.95 -8.07
C ASN A 70 -16.57 12.09 -8.19
N PRO A 71 -15.66 12.16 -7.20
CA PRO A 71 -14.52 11.25 -7.17
C PRO A 71 -14.98 9.81 -6.91
N SER A 72 -14.32 8.86 -7.56
CA SER A 72 -14.59 7.42 -7.44
C SER A 72 -13.28 6.65 -7.25
N GLY A 73 -13.23 5.82 -6.22
CA GLY A 73 -12.16 4.87 -5.97
C GLY A 73 -12.04 3.76 -7.01
N GLY A 74 -10.91 3.08 -7.00
CA GLY A 74 -10.59 1.93 -7.85
C GLY A 74 -11.29 0.63 -7.46
N VAL A 75 -12.25 0.67 -6.52
CA VAL A 75 -13.02 -0.48 -6.07
C VAL A 75 -14.25 -0.65 -6.96
N SER A 76 -14.94 0.46 -7.23
CA SER A 76 -16.17 0.51 -8.02
C SER A 76 -15.91 0.91 -9.48
N SER A 77 -14.96 1.83 -9.70
CA SER A 77 -14.64 2.35 -11.03
C SER A 77 -13.51 1.55 -11.66
N GLN A 78 -13.74 1.13 -12.91
CA GLN A 78 -12.68 0.59 -13.74
C GLN A 78 -12.16 1.70 -14.64
N LEU A 79 -10.86 1.91 -14.55
CA LEU A 79 -10.08 2.41 -15.67
C LEU A 79 -9.96 1.27 -16.69
N SER A 80 -10.27 1.55 -17.95
CA SER A 80 -10.23 0.56 -19.04
C SER A 80 -8.84 -0.03 -19.16
N ASN A 81 -7.82 0.84 -19.11
CA ASN A 81 -6.41 0.49 -19.21
C ASN A 81 -5.59 1.19 -18.10
N GLU A 82 -4.37 0.69 -17.82
CA GLU A 82 -3.42 1.36 -16.92
C GLU A 82 -3.14 2.81 -17.32
N GLN A 83 -3.17 3.10 -18.61
CA GLN A 83 -2.95 4.44 -19.16
C GLN A 83 -3.99 5.47 -18.64
N ASP A 84 -5.23 5.06 -18.40
CA ASP A 84 -6.24 5.99 -17.87
C ASP A 84 -5.90 6.40 -16.42
N MET A 85 -5.18 5.57 -15.67
CA MET A 85 -4.69 5.89 -14.32
C MET A 85 -3.57 6.92 -14.36
N LEU A 86 -2.90 7.00 -15.50
CA LEU A 86 -1.75 7.86 -15.74
C LEU A 86 -2.14 9.11 -16.56
N SER A 87 -3.45 9.37 -16.70
CA SER A 87 -4.01 10.57 -17.33
C SER A 87 -3.90 11.83 -16.47
N GLY A 88 -3.52 11.68 -15.20
CA GLY A 88 -3.51 12.72 -14.17
C GLY A 88 -4.85 12.96 -13.48
N ALA A 89 -5.93 12.35 -13.96
CA ALA A 89 -7.22 12.36 -13.26
C ALA A 89 -7.27 11.40 -12.06
N ALA A 90 -6.30 10.47 -11.94
CA ALA A 90 -6.25 9.49 -10.86
C ALA A 90 -5.09 9.76 -9.89
N ILE A 91 -5.40 9.65 -8.60
CA ILE A 91 -4.44 9.74 -7.50
C ILE A 91 -4.25 8.33 -6.93
N PHE A 92 -3.00 7.89 -6.86
CA PHE A 92 -2.57 6.62 -6.28
C PHE A 92 -1.35 6.86 -5.38
N ASN A 93 -0.77 5.81 -4.79
CA ASN A 93 0.31 5.92 -3.80
C ASN A 93 -0.06 6.79 -2.57
N MET A 94 -1.36 6.94 -2.29
CA MET A 94 -1.88 7.75 -1.17
C MET A 94 -1.30 7.34 0.20
N LYS A 95 -1.02 6.04 0.40
CA LYS A 95 -0.34 5.52 1.60
C LYS A 95 1.07 6.09 1.80
N ARG A 96 1.78 6.43 0.71
CA ARG A 96 3.12 7.05 0.80
C ARG A 96 3.04 8.52 1.20
N LEU A 97 1.98 9.22 0.85
CA LEU A 97 1.84 10.67 1.06
C LEU A 97 1.16 11.04 2.37
N ILE A 98 0.30 10.16 2.90
CA ILE A 98 -0.48 10.46 4.10
C ILE A 98 0.40 10.73 5.32
N GLY A 99 0.12 11.84 6.01
CA GLY A 99 0.83 12.23 7.22
C GLY A 99 2.29 12.63 7.02
N ARG A 100 2.71 12.94 5.78
CA ARG A 100 4.04 13.50 5.53
C ARG A 100 3.99 15.02 5.40
N VAL A 101 5.16 15.62 5.58
CA VAL A 101 5.41 17.03 5.28
C VAL A 101 6.08 17.16 3.92
N ASP A 102 6.01 18.33 3.33
CA ASP A 102 6.48 18.60 1.97
C ASP A 102 8.01 18.64 1.82
N THR A 103 8.75 18.64 2.93
CA THR A 103 10.22 18.46 2.99
C THR A 103 10.64 16.99 3.14
N ASP A 104 9.68 16.06 3.24
CA ASP A 104 9.98 14.63 3.34
C ASP A 104 10.50 14.12 1.98
N PRO A 105 11.63 13.37 1.94
CA PRO A 105 12.17 12.82 0.70
C PRO A 105 11.16 11.99 -0.10
N VAL A 106 10.24 11.28 0.57
CA VAL A 106 9.19 10.49 -0.10
C VAL A 106 8.18 11.40 -0.80
N VAL A 107 7.89 12.57 -0.26
CA VAL A 107 7.00 13.55 -0.91
C VAL A 107 7.69 14.20 -2.09
N HIS A 108 8.98 14.52 -1.96
CA HIS A 108 9.79 15.03 -3.07
C HIS A 108 9.88 14.02 -4.22
N SER A 109 10.13 12.75 -3.92
CA SER A 109 10.23 11.69 -4.93
C SER A 109 8.90 11.44 -5.65
N SER A 110 7.77 11.63 -4.94
CA SER A 110 6.41 11.52 -5.46
C SER A 110 6.00 12.63 -6.44
N LYS A 111 6.83 13.67 -6.65
CA LYS A 111 6.59 14.67 -7.70
C LYS A 111 6.67 14.10 -9.11
N SER A 112 7.25 12.90 -9.26
CA SER A 112 7.31 12.17 -10.52
C SER A 112 6.02 11.44 -10.89
N LEU A 113 5.02 11.47 -10.01
CA LEU A 113 3.72 10.86 -10.27
C LEU A 113 2.94 11.68 -11.30
N PRO A 114 2.06 11.04 -12.09
CA PRO A 114 1.31 11.69 -13.16
C PRO A 114 0.20 12.64 -12.66
N PHE A 115 0.22 13.05 -11.40
CA PHE A 115 -0.67 14.02 -10.80
C PHE A 115 0.16 15.05 -10.01
N LEU A 116 -0.40 16.23 -9.77
CA LEU A 116 0.36 17.32 -9.17
C LEU A 116 0.53 17.09 -7.66
N VAL A 117 1.78 17.17 -7.19
CA VAL A 117 2.11 17.21 -5.75
C VAL A 117 2.63 18.61 -5.43
N GLN A 118 1.79 19.42 -4.80
CA GLN A 118 2.09 20.81 -4.46
C GLN A 118 2.87 20.88 -3.14
N THR A 119 4.09 21.42 -3.22
CA THR A 119 4.99 21.58 -2.08
C THR A 119 5.46 23.02 -1.98
N LEU A 120 5.58 23.55 -0.77
CA LEU A 120 6.19 24.86 -0.48
C LEU A 120 7.64 24.72 0.01
N GLY A 121 8.06 23.53 0.43
CA GLY A 121 9.40 23.23 0.94
C GLY A 121 9.67 23.78 2.33
N ILE A 122 8.63 24.02 3.13
CA ILE A 122 8.73 24.68 4.45
C ILE A 122 8.26 23.79 5.61
N GLY A 123 8.13 22.48 5.38
CA GLY A 123 7.75 21.50 6.40
C GLY A 123 6.25 21.46 6.67
N VAL A 124 5.42 21.83 5.69
CA VAL A 124 3.96 21.83 5.79
C VAL A 124 3.37 20.61 5.11
N ARG A 125 2.12 20.29 5.43
CA ARG A 125 1.39 19.21 4.75
C ARG A 125 1.26 19.53 3.26
N PRO A 126 1.66 18.62 2.34
CA PRO A 126 1.50 18.84 0.91
C PRO A 126 0.02 18.79 0.51
N LEU A 127 -0.32 19.53 -0.55
CA LEU A 127 -1.57 19.31 -1.29
C LEU A 127 -1.26 18.45 -2.51
N ILE A 128 -2.25 17.69 -2.93
CA ILE A 128 -2.19 16.93 -4.18
C ILE A 128 -3.35 17.36 -5.06
N ALA A 129 -3.17 17.34 -6.37
CA ALA A 129 -4.24 17.73 -7.28
C ALA A 129 -4.39 16.73 -8.43
N ALA A 130 -5.63 16.35 -8.68
CA ALA A 130 -6.02 15.59 -9.86
C ALA A 130 -6.41 16.55 -10.98
N LEU A 131 -6.14 16.15 -12.22
CA LEU A 131 -6.50 16.89 -13.41
C LEU A 131 -7.94 16.53 -13.83
N VAL A 132 -8.85 17.49 -13.77
CA VAL A 132 -10.27 17.29 -14.15
C VAL A 132 -10.67 18.37 -15.12
N ASN A 133 -11.12 17.98 -16.33
CA ASN A 133 -11.53 18.93 -17.38
C ASN A 133 -10.47 20.01 -17.64
N ASN A 134 -9.19 19.60 -17.71
CA ASN A 134 -8.00 20.46 -17.85
C ASN A 134 -7.78 21.47 -16.71
N VAL A 135 -8.39 21.26 -15.55
CA VAL A 135 -8.21 22.09 -14.35
C VAL A 135 -7.72 21.22 -13.19
N TRP A 136 -6.66 21.66 -12.51
CA TRP A 136 -6.15 21.01 -11.31
C TRP A 136 -7.09 21.21 -10.13
N ARG A 137 -7.64 20.10 -9.61
CA ARG A 137 -8.48 20.10 -8.42
C ARG A 137 -7.68 19.58 -7.23
N SER A 138 -7.40 20.48 -6.29
CA SER A 138 -6.59 20.17 -5.11
C SER A 138 -7.40 19.44 -4.03
N THR A 139 -6.76 18.54 -3.32
CA THR A 139 -7.27 17.75 -2.19
C THR A 139 -6.11 17.38 -1.28
N THR A 140 -6.40 16.77 -0.12
CA THR A 140 -5.35 16.24 0.77
C THR A 140 -5.21 14.72 0.64
N PRO A 141 -4.02 14.15 0.94
CA PRO A 141 -3.85 12.69 0.95
C PRO A 141 -4.87 11.97 1.87
N GLU A 142 -5.24 12.58 3.00
CA GLU A 142 -6.24 12.00 3.92
C GLU A 142 -7.65 11.94 3.30
N GLU A 143 -8.06 12.95 2.55
CA GLU A 143 -9.35 12.98 1.83
C GLU A 143 -9.41 11.89 0.77
N VAL A 144 -8.32 11.69 0.03
CA VAL A 144 -8.22 10.62 -0.98
C VAL A 144 -8.33 9.24 -0.34
N VAL A 145 -7.62 9.00 0.77
CA VAL A 145 -7.75 7.73 1.52
C VAL A 145 -9.18 7.54 2.04
N ALA A 146 -9.83 8.61 2.52
CA ALA A 146 -11.21 8.53 3.00
C ALA A 146 -12.19 8.15 1.88
N ILE A 147 -12.07 8.76 0.69
CA ILE A 147 -12.90 8.41 -0.49
C ILE A 147 -12.71 6.93 -0.84
N PHE A 148 -11.47 6.45 -0.85
CA PHE A 148 -11.17 5.05 -1.12
C PHE A 148 -11.78 4.10 -0.07
N LEU A 149 -11.69 4.46 1.21
CA LEU A 149 -12.26 3.70 2.32
C LEU A 149 -13.79 3.64 2.28
N VAL A 150 -14.46 4.73 1.86
CA VAL A 150 -15.92 4.74 1.66
C VAL A 150 -16.34 3.67 0.64
N GLU A 151 -15.59 3.52 -0.46
CA GLU A 151 -15.90 2.49 -1.44
C GLU A 151 -15.65 1.07 -0.94
N LEU A 152 -14.53 0.84 -0.24
CA LEU A 152 -14.25 -0.47 0.37
C LEU A 152 -15.33 -0.86 1.38
N LYS A 153 -15.78 0.11 2.18
CA LYS A 153 -16.90 -0.07 3.11
C LYS A 153 -18.18 -0.43 2.35
N ALA A 154 -18.56 0.35 1.34
CA ALA A 154 -19.78 0.09 0.57
C ALA A 154 -19.75 -1.30 -0.09
N MET A 155 -18.60 -1.69 -0.65
CA MET A 155 -18.39 -3.03 -1.21
C MET A 155 -18.59 -4.13 -0.15
N ALA A 156 -18.00 -3.96 1.04
CA ALA A 156 -18.15 -4.91 2.14
C ALA A 156 -19.61 -4.99 2.63
N GLU A 157 -20.30 -3.86 2.76
CA GLU A 157 -21.70 -3.78 3.19
C GLU A 157 -22.64 -4.48 2.20
N ILE A 158 -22.41 -4.32 0.90
CA ILE A 158 -23.18 -5.01 -0.16
C ILE A 158 -22.97 -6.52 -0.06
N GLN A 159 -21.73 -6.98 0.05
CA GLN A 159 -21.43 -8.42 0.08
C GLN A 159 -21.92 -9.09 1.37
N LEU A 160 -21.77 -8.42 2.52
CA LEU A 160 -22.15 -8.95 3.84
C LEU A 160 -23.62 -8.67 4.21
N LYS A 161 -24.32 -7.88 3.39
CA LYS A 161 -25.73 -7.47 3.56
C LYS A 161 -26.02 -6.87 4.93
N ARG A 162 -25.07 -6.10 5.47
CA ARG A 162 -25.14 -5.49 6.80
C ARG A 162 -24.28 -4.22 6.85
N PRO A 163 -24.60 -3.24 7.71
CA PRO A 163 -23.76 -2.06 7.88
C PRO A 163 -22.43 -2.44 8.54
N ILE A 164 -21.34 -1.81 8.11
CA ILE A 164 -19.99 -2.02 8.65
C ILE A 164 -19.49 -0.72 9.26
N LYS A 165 -19.20 -0.77 10.56
CA LYS A 165 -18.63 0.36 11.30
C LYS A 165 -17.22 0.08 11.77
N ASN A 166 -16.92 -1.14 12.18
CA ASN A 166 -15.66 -1.45 12.85
C ASN A 166 -14.63 -2.01 11.87
N VAL A 167 -13.38 -1.55 12.01
CA VAL A 167 -12.29 -1.95 11.12
C VAL A 167 -10.99 -2.18 11.87
N VAL A 168 -10.21 -3.16 11.42
CA VAL A 168 -8.79 -3.31 11.74
C VAL A 168 -8.01 -3.01 10.47
N LEU A 169 -7.06 -2.08 10.50
CA LEU A 169 -6.25 -1.73 9.34
C LEU A 169 -4.82 -2.21 9.53
N THR A 170 -4.22 -2.74 8.47
CA THR A 170 -2.77 -2.95 8.44
C THR A 170 -2.03 -1.63 8.16
N ILE A 171 -0.90 -1.45 8.82
CA ILE A 171 -0.02 -0.28 8.66
C ILE A 171 1.44 -0.72 8.54
N PRO A 172 2.31 0.02 7.85
CA PRO A 172 3.73 -0.26 7.83
C PRO A 172 4.33 -0.07 9.22
N ALA A 173 5.34 -0.86 9.57
CA ALA A 173 6.01 -0.76 10.87
C ALA A 173 6.71 0.60 11.05
N SER A 174 7.11 1.23 9.95
CA SER A 174 7.78 2.54 9.92
C SER A 174 6.85 3.75 10.08
N PHE A 175 5.53 3.56 10.22
CA PHE A 175 4.60 4.68 10.38
C PHE A 175 4.82 5.41 11.71
N ASN A 176 5.02 6.73 11.62
CA ASN A 176 5.11 7.57 12.81
C ASN A 176 3.72 7.95 13.35
N ARG A 177 3.67 8.47 14.59
CA ARG A 177 2.42 8.87 15.26
C ARG A 177 1.54 9.81 14.43
N PHE A 178 2.13 10.73 13.67
CA PHE A 178 1.37 11.67 12.86
C PHE A 178 0.68 10.94 11.70
N GLN A 179 1.36 10.01 11.02
CA GLN A 179 0.77 9.18 9.97
C GLN A 179 -0.37 8.30 10.50
N LEU A 180 -0.20 7.71 11.68
CA LEU A 180 -1.26 6.93 12.35
C LEU A 180 -2.52 7.77 12.59
N THR A 181 -2.37 8.95 13.19
CA THR A 181 -3.49 9.87 13.42
C THR A 181 -4.15 10.32 12.11
N ARG A 182 -3.40 10.47 11.02
CA ARG A 182 -3.98 10.80 9.70
C ARG A 182 -4.77 9.65 9.10
N ILE A 183 -4.32 8.41 9.25
CA ILE A 183 -5.07 7.22 8.84
C ILE A 183 -6.37 7.10 9.66
N GLU A 184 -6.31 7.28 10.98
CA GLU A 184 -7.52 7.27 11.84
C GLU A 184 -8.52 8.35 11.41
N ARG A 185 -8.02 9.55 11.10
CA ARG A 185 -8.85 10.64 10.57
C ARG A 185 -9.51 10.25 9.24
N ALA A 186 -8.77 9.64 8.31
CA ALA A 186 -9.33 9.17 7.04
C ALA A 186 -10.41 8.09 7.25
N CYS A 187 -10.21 7.19 8.22
CA CYS A 187 -11.23 6.21 8.62
C CYS A 187 -12.48 6.88 9.19
N ALA A 188 -12.32 7.87 10.07
CA ALA A 188 -13.43 8.62 10.64
C ALA A 188 -14.24 9.36 9.55
N MET A 189 -13.55 9.96 8.57
CA MET A 189 -14.19 10.59 7.40
C MET A 189 -15.00 9.59 6.55
N ALA A 190 -14.56 8.34 6.50
CA ALA A 190 -15.29 7.25 5.84
C ALA A 190 -16.41 6.63 6.71
N GLY A 191 -16.62 7.14 7.93
CA GLY A 191 -17.59 6.57 8.87
C GLY A 191 -17.20 5.17 9.36
N LEU A 192 -15.89 4.93 9.52
CA LEU A 192 -15.30 3.71 10.08
C LEU A 192 -14.64 4.03 11.43
N HIS A 193 -14.91 3.17 12.41
CA HIS A 193 -14.31 3.15 13.74
C HIS A 193 -13.14 2.15 13.76
N VAL A 194 -11.94 2.67 13.98
CA VAL A 194 -10.72 1.87 14.00
C VAL A 194 -10.61 1.15 15.35
N LEU A 195 -10.79 -0.17 15.34
CA LEU A 195 -10.57 -1.01 16.51
C LEU A 195 -9.07 -1.17 16.82
N ARG A 196 -8.26 -1.29 15.76
CA ARG A 196 -6.82 -1.47 15.87
C ARG A 196 -6.12 -1.11 14.55
N LEU A 197 -5.02 -0.37 14.66
CA LEU A 197 -3.99 -0.32 13.62
C LEU A 197 -2.97 -1.42 13.92
N MET A 198 -2.79 -2.35 12.99
CA MET A 198 -1.94 -3.52 13.15
C MET A 198 -0.73 -3.42 12.23
N PRO A 199 0.51 -3.53 12.73
CA PRO A 199 1.67 -3.59 11.85
C PRO A 199 1.53 -4.74 10.84
N GLU A 200 1.77 -4.49 9.56
CA GLU A 200 1.66 -5.47 8.47
C GLU A 200 2.35 -6.81 8.78
N PRO A 201 3.62 -6.86 9.20
CA PRO A 201 4.26 -8.13 9.50
C PRO A 201 3.68 -8.83 10.75
N THR A 202 2.96 -8.10 11.62
CA THR A 202 2.19 -8.71 12.74
C THR A 202 0.97 -9.45 12.22
N ALA A 203 0.26 -8.89 11.23
CA ALA A 203 -0.86 -9.57 10.60
C ALA A 203 -0.41 -10.85 9.88
N VAL A 204 0.75 -10.80 9.21
CA VAL A 204 1.38 -11.97 8.58
C VAL A 204 1.77 -13.02 9.63
N ALA A 205 2.37 -12.60 10.75
CA ALA A 205 2.71 -13.50 11.86
C ALA A 205 1.48 -14.23 12.40
N LEU A 206 0.36 -13.51 12.57
CA LEU A 206 -0.90 -14.06 13.04
C LEU A 206 -1.45 -15.12 12.08
N LEU A 207 -1.45 -14.82 10.78
CA LEU A 207 -1.88 -15.78 9.76
C LEU A 207 -0.98 -17.02 9.74
N TYR A 208 0.34 -16.83 9.82
CA TYR A 208 1.31 -17.92 9.87
C TYR A 208 1.11 -18.80 11.11
N ALA A 209 0.89 -18.19 12.28
CA ALA A 209 0.62 -18.93 13.51
C ALA A 209 -0.65 -19.80 13.36
N GLN A 210 -1.75 -19.23 12.89
CA GLN A 210 -3.02 -19.94 12.68
C GLN A 210 -2.90 -21.12 11.71
N GLN A 211 -2.16 -20.96 10.61
CA GLN A 211 -1.95 -22.04 9.63
C GLN A 211 -1.10 -23.18 10.18
N ASN A 212 -0.19 -22.89 11.11
CA ASN A 212 0.72 -23.87 11.69
C ASN A 212 0.22 -24.48 13.01
N THR A 213 -0.87 -23.99 13.60
CA THR A 213 -1.48 -24.59 14.80
C THR A 213 -1.86 -26.07 14.57
N SER A 214 -2.28 -26.44 13.36
CA SER A 214 -2.60 -27.84 13.00
C SER A 214 -1.40 -28.79 12.93
N GLN A 215 -0.17 -28.26 12.90
CA GLN A 215 1.08 -29.04 12.75
C GLN A 215 1.94 -29.08 14.03
N ASN A 216 1.55 -28.34 15.08
CA ASN A 216 2.44 -28.00 16.21
C ASN A 216 2.09 -28.67 17.54
N THR A 217 1.30 -29.75 17.55
CA THR A 217 0.86 -30.37 18.81
C THR A 217 1.94 -31.13 19.59
N ASN A 218 3.18 -31.34 19.10
CA ASN A 218 4.09 -32.32 19.73
C ASN A 218 5.60 -32.00 19.81
N THR A 219 6.07 -30.78 19.53
CA THR A 219 7.50 -30.46 19.67
C THR A 219 7.68 -29.22 20.56
N GLY A 220 8.04 -29.42 21.84
CA GLY A 220 8.25 -28.34 22.81
C GLY A 220 9.43 -27.38 22.52
N SER A 221 9.87 -27.28 21.27
CA SER A 221 10.93 -26.38 20.81
C SER A 221 10.34 -25.06 20.30
N GLU A 222 10.86 -23.93 20.79
CA GLU A 222 10.55 -22.59 20.27
C GLU A 222 10.94 -22.49 18.79
N LYS A 223 10.00 -22.06 17.94
CA LYS A 223 10.23 -21.82 16.51
C LYS A 223 10.40 -20.34 16.25
N ILE A 224 11.55 -19.95 15.72
CA ILE A 224 11.82 -18.57 15.32
C ILE A 224 11.56 -18.43 13.82
N ALA A 225 10.74 -17.45 13.43
CA ALA A 225 10.49 -17.12 12.03
C ALA A 225 10.79 -15.66 11.74
N LEU A 226 11.48 -15.40 10.63
CA LEU A 226 11.71 -14.08 10.08
C LEU A 226 10.65 -13.81 9.00
N ILE A 227 9.90 -12.74 9.15
CA ILE A 227 8.94 -12.24 8.17
C ILE A 227 9.62 -11.08 7.46
N PHE A 228 9.73 -11.19 6.14
CA PHE A 228 10.22 -10.15 5.26
C PHE A 228 9.10 -9.76 4.29
N ASN A 229 8.59 -8.54 4.41
CA ASN A 229 7.50 -8.02 3.60
C ASN A 229 7.96 -6.77 2.85
N MET A 230 8.31 -6.90 1.57
CA MET A 230 8.64 -5.77 0.71
C MET A 230 7.53 -5.56 -0.31
N GLY A 231 6.73 -4.52 -0.10
CA GLY A 231 5.68 -4.10 -1.01
C GLY A 231 6.13 -2.99 -1.96
N ALA A 232 5.17 -2.34 -2.60
CA ALA A 232 5.44 -1.25 -3.52
C ALA A 232 5.97 0.03 -2.83
N GLY A 233 5.63 0.29 -1.57
CA GLY A 233 6.03 1.54 -0.89
C GLY A 233 6.79 1.37 0.41
N TYR A 234 6.80 0.16 0.98
CA TYR A 234 7.32 -0.11 2.31
C TYR A 234 7.97 -1.48 2.35
N CYS A 235 9.00 -1.60 3.18
CA CYS A 235 9.68 -2.83 3.48
C CYS A 235 9.68 -3.00 5.00
N ASP A 236 8.97 -4.01 5.48
CA ASP A 236 8.85 -4.32 6.89
C ASP A 236 9.45 -5.70 7.19
N VAL A 237 10.13 -5.79 8.33
CA VAL A 237 10.77 -7.02 8.81
C VAL A 237 10.33 -7.27 10.25
N ALA A 238 9.93 -8.50 10.55
CA ALA A 238 9.65 -8.92 11.92
C ALA A 238 10.30 -10.26 12.24
N VAL A 239 10.80 -10.39 13.47
CA VAL A 239 11.21 -11.68 14.04
C VAL A 239 10.15 -12.11 15.00
N THR A 240 9.61 -13.31 14.79
CA THR A 240 8.60 -13.92 15.64
C THR A 240 9.19 -15.15 16.31
N ALA A 241 8.79 -15.40 17.56
CA ALA A 241 9.06 -16.67 18.21
C ALA A 241 7.74 -17.30 18.65
N THR A 242 7.54 -18.55 18.25
CA THR A 242 6.32 -19.30 18.50
C THR A 242 6.63 -20.48 19.41
N ALA A 243 5.98 -20.52 20.57
CA ALA A 243 6.09 -21.60 21.55
C ALA A 243 4.70 -21.91 22.12
N GLY A 244 4.35 -23.20 22.20
CA GLY A 244 3.06 -23.64 22.76
C GLY A 244 1.83 -23.02 22.07
N GLY A 245 1.89 -22.80 20.76
CA GLY A 245 0.79 -22.18 19.99
C GLY A 245 0.67 -20.66 20.12
N VAL A 246 1.50 -20.01 20.96
CA VAL A 246 1.54 -18.55 21.12
C VAL A 246 2.70 -17.99 20.31
N SER A 247 2.42 -17.00 19.45
CA SER A 247 3.44 -16.29 18.66
C SER A 247 3.68 -14.91 19.25
N GLN A 248 4.93 -14.58 19.52
CA GLN A 248 5.35 -13.28 20.02
C GLN A 248 6.29 -12.60 19.04
N ILE A 249 6.07 -11.31 18.79
CA ILE A 249 7.02 -10.49 18.04
C ILE A 249 8.18 -10.12 18.95
N LYS A 250 9.38 -10.53 18.56
CA LYS A 250 10.63 -10.26 19.28
C LYS A 250 11.33 -9.01 18.77
N ALA A 251 11.22 -8.74 17.47
CA ALA A 251 11.77 -7.55 16.84
C ALA A 251 10.89 -7.14 15.66
N LEU A 252 10.82 -5.83 15.44
CA LEU A 252 10.07 -5.20 14.36
C LEU A 252 10.89 -4.02 13.83
N ALA A 253 11.11 -3.98 12.52
CA ALA A 253 11.76 -2.88 11.83
C ALA A 253 11.04 -2.62 10.51
N GLY A 254 11.14 -1.40 10.01
CA GLY A 254 10.54 -1.05 8.73
C GLY A 254 11.18 0.18 8.10
N SER A 255 11.05 0.27 6.78
CA SER A 255 11.56 1.37 5.96
C SER A 255 10.53 1.78 4.91
N ALA A 256 10.52 3.06 4.54
CA ALA A 256 9.63 3.62 3.52
C ALA A 256 10.19 3.45 2.08
N ILE A 257 10.88 2.32 1.87
CA ILE A 257 11.47 1.89 0.61
C ILE A 257 10.66 0.71 0.09
N GLY A 258 10.34 0.70 -1.20
CA GLY A 258 9.65 -0.41 -1.86
C GLY A 258 9.85 -0.40 -3.38
N GLY A 259 9.02 -1.17 -4.08
CA GLY A 259 9.07 -1.29 -5.54
C GLY A 259 8.95 0.02 -6.32
N GLU A 260 8.29 1.04 -5.76
CA GLU A 260 8.18 2.37 -6.33
C GLU A 260 9.53 3.11 -6.38
N ASP A 261 10.38 2.93 -5.38
CA ASP A 261 11.72 3.53 -5.38
C ASP A 261 12.63 2.84 -6.40
N LEU A 262 12.47 1.51 -6.56
CA LEU A 262 13.13 0.75 -7.62
C LEU A 262 12.69 1.22 -9.01
N LEU A 263 11.37 1.41 -9.19
CA LEU A 263 10.77 1.92 -10.41
C LEU A 263 11.29 3.31 -10.74
N GLN A 264 11.33 4.22 -9.78
CA GLN A 264 11.83 5.58 -10.01
C GLN A 264 13.32 5.61 -10.37
N ASN A 265 14.15 4.81 -9.71
CA ASN A 265 15.57 4.73 -10.05
C ASN A 265 15.77 4.17 -11.47
N MET A 266 14.98 3.16 -11.84
CA MET A 266 15.02 2.60 -13.19
C MET A 266 14.51 3.58 -14.26
N MET A 267 13.45 4.34 -13.96
CA MET A 267 12.96 5.40 -14.86
C MET A 267 14.03 6.48 -15.08
N ARG A 268 14.70 6.93 -14.01
CA ARG A 268 15.81 7.90 -14.10
C ARG A 268 16.98 7.33 -14.90
N HIS A 269 17.23 6.03 -14.81
CA HIS A 269 18.28 5.38 -15.58
C HIS A 269 17.95 5.25 -17.07
N LEU A 270 16.69 4.94 -17.41
CA LEU A 270 16.22 4.87 -18.80
C LEU A 270 16.13 6.25 -19.45
N LEU A 271 15.80 7.27 -18.66
CA LEU A 271 15.69 8.65 -19.11
C LEU A 271 16.22 9.61 -18.02
N PRO A 272 17.52 9.95 -18.03
CA PRO A 272 18.15 10.81 -17.02
C PRO A 272 17.47 12.19 -16.87
N ASP A 273 16.98 12.75 -17.97
CA ASP A 273 16.30 14.05 -17.98
C ASP A 273 14.79 13.95 -17.67
N SER A 274 14.30 12.78 -17.22
CA SER A 274 12.87 12.56 -16.92
C SER A 274 12.31 13.53 -15.87
N GLU A 275 13.14 14.01 -14.94
CA GLU A 275 12.74 15.00 -13.93
C GLU A 275 12.38 16.36 -14.54
N SER A 276 13.01 16.72 -15.69
CA SER A 276 12.70 17.97 -16.39
C SER A 276 11.32 17.95 -17.06
N LEU A 277 10.91 16.79 -17.62
CA LEU A 277 9.59 16.58 -18.19
C LEU A 277 8.47 16.83 -17.16
N LEU A 278 8.76 16.60 -15.88
CA LEU A 278 7.80 16.69 -14.79
C LEU A 278 7.60 18.12 -14.27
N THR A 279 8.45 19.06 -14.66
CA THR A 279 8.42 20.43 -14.09
C THR A 279 7.32 21.29 -14.72
N SER A 280 6.98 21.04 -15.98
CA SER A 280 5.94 21.79 -16.72
C SER A 280 4.51 21.33 -16.42
N HIS A 281 4.33 20.12 -15.89
CA HIS A 281 3.01 19.49 -15.64
C HIS A 281 2.03 19.66 -16.81
N GLY A 282 2.53 19.65 -18.05
CA GLY A 282 1.73 19.70 -19.26
C GLY A 282 0.98 18.38 -19.47
N LEU A 283 -0.12 18.43 -20.24
CA LEU A 283 -0.89 17.24 -20.57
C LEU A 283 -0.05 16.17 -21.29
N ASP A 284 0.85 16.61 -22.17
CA ASP A 284 1.71 15.71 -22.93
C ASP A 284 2.80 15.12 -22.03
N ASP A 285 3.35 15.90 -21.10
CA ASP A 285 4.34 15.43 -20.13
C ASP A 285 3.78 14.33 -19.22
N ILE A 286 2.56 14.53 -18.71
CA ILE A 286 1.85 13.55 -17.87
C ILE A 286 1.71 12.21 -18.61
N LYS A 287 1.31 12.27 -19.88
CA LYS A 287 1.19 11.07 -20.73
C LYS A 287 2.54 10.40 -20.96
N SER A 288 3.57 11.16 -21.33
CA SER A 288 4.92 10.64 -21.56
C SER A 288 5.48 9.94 -20.32
N VAL A 289 5.31 10.53 -19.14
CA VAL A 289 5.71 9.92 -17.85
C VAL A 289 4.92 8.66 -17.57
N GLY A 290 3.61 8.67 -17.84
CA GLY A 290 2.77 7.48 -17.73
C GLY A 290 3.26 6.32 -18.59
N LEU A 291 3.58 6.58 -19.87
CA LEU A 291 4.09 5.58 -20.79
C LEU A 291 5.45 5.03 -20.35
N LEU A 292 6.38 5.90 -19.95
CA LEU A 292 7.68 5.50 -19.40
C LEU A 292 7.51 4.60 -18.18
N ARG A 293 6.61 4.98 -17.27
CA ARG A 293 6.36 4.24 -16.03
C ARG A 293 5.85 2.84 -16.29
N VAL A 294 4.88 2.66 -17.19
CA VAL A 294 4.34 1.33 -17.56
C VAL A 294 5.44 0.47 -18.17
N ALA A 295 6.15 0.98 -19.17
CA ALA A 295 7.23 0.24 -19.83
C ALA A 295 8.35 -0.15 -18.85
N THR A 296 8.67 0.73 -17.91
CA THR A 296 9.69 0.46 -16.88
C THR A 296 9.21 -0.60 -15.87
N GLN A 297 7.95 -0.53 -15.44
CA GLN A 297 7.37 -1.50 -14.52
C GLN A 297 7.35 -2.91 -15.16
N ASP A 298 6.95 -3.01 -16.43
CA ASP A 298 6.95 -4.27 -17.19
C ASP A 298 8.36 -4.83 -17.35
N ALA A 299 9.36 -3.96 -17.55
CA ALA A 299 10.76 -4.37 -17.61
C ALA A 299 11.26 -4.93 -16.27
N ILE A 300 10.95 -4.28 -15.15
CA ILE A 300 11.34 -4.75 -13.80
C ILE A 300 10.70 -6.12 -13.50
N HIS A 301 9.41 -6.29 -13.81
CA HIS A 301 8.73 -7.58 -13.65
C HIS A 301 9.40 -8.67 -14.51
N SER A 302 9.75 -8.35 -15.75
CA SER A 302 10.41 -9.30 -16.65
C SER A 302 11.81 -9.67 -16.16
N LEU A 303 12.61 -8.71 -15.68
CA LEU A 303 13.95 -8.93 -15.10
C LEU A 303 13.94 -9.81 -13.84
N SER A 304 12.80 -9.94 -13.15
CA SER A 304 12.65 -10.85 -12.01
C SER A 304 12.79 -12.34 -12.42
N SER A 305 12.55 -12.67 -13.70
CA SER A 305 12.68 -14.03 -14.24
C SER A 305 13.71 -14.14 -15.35
N GLN A 306 13.96 -13.06 -16.09
CA GLN A 306 14.88 -12.98 -17.22
C GLN A 306 16.17 -12.26 -16.86
N THR A 307 17.26 -12.55 -17.59
CA THR A 307 18.55 -11.86 -17.39
C THR A 307 18.64 -10.55 -18.14
N THR A 308 17.88 -10.37 -19.22
CA THR A 308 17.88 -9.17 -20.07
C THR A 308 16.48 -8.89 -20.60
N VAL A 309 16.14 -7.61 -20.77
CA VAL A 309 14.87 -7.15 -21.34
C VAL A 309 15.11 -5.98 -22.29
N GLN A 310 14.43 -5.97 -23.43
CA GLN A 310 14.39 -4.81 -24.32
C GLN A 310 13.24 -3.88 -23.92
N VAL A 311 13.58 -2.64 -23.59
CA VAL A 311 12.62 -1.54 -23.38
C VAL A 311 12.53 -0.76 -24.68
N ASP A 312 11.41 -0.87 -25.39
CA ASP A 312 11.10 -0.12 -26.60
C ASP A 312 9.77 0.62 -26.42
N VAL A 313 9.83 1.93 -26.17
CA VAL A 313 8.66 2.78 -25.92
C VAL A 313 8.80 4.14 -26.58
N ASP A 314 7.76 4.56 -27.29
CA ASP A 314 7.59 5.93 -27.78
C ASP A 314 6.80 6.73 -26.75
N LEU A 315 7.36 7.84 -26.27
CA LEU A 315 6.75 8.67 -25.23
C LEU A 315 5.71 9.65 -25.79
N GLY A 316 5.54 9.74 -27.12
CA GLY A 316 4.56 10.59 -27.78
C GLY A 316 4.94 12.07 -27.86
N ASN A 317 6.07 12.47 -27.28
CA ASN A 317 6.62 13.83 -27.33
C ASN A 317 7.83 13.95 -28.27
N GLY A 318 8.01 12.96 -29.17
CA GLY A 318 9.18 12.85 -30.05
C GLY A 318 10.38 12.13 -29.42
N THR A 319 10.32 11.79 -28.13
CA THR A 319 11.35 10.97 -27.46
C THR A 319 10.97 9.50 -27.57
N LYS A 320 11.87 8.69 -28.12
CA LYS A 320 11.76 7.24 -28.15
C LYS A 320 12.88 6.60 -27.35
N ILE A 321 12.54 5.68 -26.47
CA ILE A 321 13.49 4.88 -25.70
C ILE A 321 13.57 3.51 -26.36
N CYS A 322 14.78 3.12 -26.76
CA CYS A 322 15.08 1.76 -27.23
C CYS A 322 16.40 1.32 -26.58
N LYS A 323 16.30 0.58 -25.47
CA LYS A 323 17.45 0.14 -24.67
C LYS A 323 17.26 -1.30 -24.20
N VAL A 324 18.31 -2.10 -24.32
CA VAL A 324 18.38 -3.40 -23.65
C VAL A 324 18.96 -3.17 -22.26
N VAL A 325 18.28 -3.70 -21.25
CA VAL A 325 18.67 -3.61 -19.84
C VAL A 325 18.91 -5.02 -19.34
N ASP A 326 20.00 -5.24 -18.62
CA ASP A 326 20.27 -6.51 -17.95
C ASP A 326 19.98 -6.45 -16.43
N ARG A 327 19.87 -7.63 -15.82
CA ARG A 327 19.56 -7.74 -14.39
C ARG A 327 20.66 -7.15 -13.51
N GLY A 328 21.93 -7.29 -13.90
CA GLY A 328 23.06 -6.74 -13.13
C GLY A 328 23.06 -5.21 -13.13
N GLU A 329 22.72 -4.59 -14.27
CA GLU A 329 22.51 -3.16 -14.39
C GLU A 329 21.39 -2.70 -13.43
N PHE A 330 20.25 -3.38 -13.43
CA PHE A 330 19.14 -3.08 -12.50
C PHE A 330 19.54 -3.24 -11.02
N GLU A 331 20.26 -4.30 -10.67
CA GLU A 331 20.75 -4.55 -9.31
C GLU A 331 21.72 -3.45 -8.84
N GLU A 332 22.61 -2.97 -9.70
CA GLU A 332 23.55 -1.90 -9.33
C GLU A 332 22.84 -0.55 -9.13
N ILE A 333 21.86 -0.22 -9.99
CA ILE A 333 21.08 1.03 -9.86
C ILE A 333 20.23 1.04 -8.59
N THR A 334 19.75 -0.12 -8.16
CA THR A 334 18.89 -0.26 -6.98
C THR A 334 19.65 -0.61 -5.70
N LYS A 335 20.96 -0.79 -5.79
CA LYS A 335 21.84 -1.23 -4.70
C LYS A 335 21.70 -0.41 -3.42
N MET A 336 21.55 0.90 -3.51
CA MET A 336 21.38 1.76 -2.31
C MET A 336 20.05 1.50 -1.59
N CYS A 337 18.98 1.20 -2.33
CA CYS A 337 17.71 0.77 -1.76
C CYS A 337 17.87 -0.59 -1.06
N LEU A 338 18.57 -1.53 -1.70
CA LEU A 338 18.79 -2.88 -1.17
C LEU A 338 19.72 -2.90 0.06
N ILE A 339 20.75 -2.04 0.10
CA ILE A 339 21.62 -1.87 1.27
C ILE A 339 20.83 -1.27 2.43
N SER A 340 19.97 -0.29 2.17
CA SER A 340 19.15 0.35 3.21
C SER A 340 18.22 -0.65 3.90
N VAL A 341 17.67 -1.62 3.15
CA VAL A 341 16.86 -2.73 3.69
C VAL A 341 17.66 -3.63 4.64
N ARG A 342 18.97 -3.78 4.43
CA ARG A 342 19.85 -4.60 5.30
C ARG A 342 20.32 -3.84 6.55
N ALA A 343 20.38 -2.51 6.50
CA ALA A 343 20.93 -1.66 7.55
C ALA A 343 19.89 -1.22 8.60
N SER A 344 18.60 -1.27 8.25
CA SER A 344 17.45 -0.99 9.13
C SER A 344 17.01 -2.19 9.95
#